data_AF-A0A7S0EYF3-F1
#
_entry.id   AF-A0A7S0EYF3-F1
#
_cell.length_a   1.000
_cell.length_b   1.000
_cell.length_c   1.000
_cell.angle_alpha   90.00
_cell.angle_beta   90.00
_cell.angle_gamma   90.00
#
_symmetry.space_group_name_H-M   'P 1'
#
loop_
_entity.id
_entity.type
_entity.pdbx_description
1 polymer ?
#
loop_
_entity_poly.entity_id
_entity_poly.type
_entity_poly.pdbx_seq_one_letter_code
_entity_poly.pdbx_strand_id
1 'polypeptide(L)'
;YEGTSGVTEEAVALNRTRGSWACKLPTWPKAENVTLKFRIGLGPGTFLSGATILFEFYEMWDRISFSSTSDFLNVPSCKADSLLNVHGYAFDSAHNYTCLLDVGQETNVSLTGKVVSEELITCDISEWGAYRAAFLGIAIS
;
A
#
# COMPACT_ATOMS: atom_id res chain seq x y z
N TYR A 1 7.11 12.95 -21.18
CA TYR A 1 7.11 11.76 -20.32
C TYR A 1 8.33 10.93 -20.67
N GLU A 2 9.44 11.19 -19.99
CA GLU A 2 10.61 10.32 -20.09
C GLU A 2 10.25 9.01 -19.39
N GLY A 3 10.16 7.92 -20.16
CA GLY A 3 9.87 6.61 -19.63
C GLY A 3 11.01 6.15 -18.74
N THR A 4 10.78 6.11 -17.44
CA THR A 4 11.67 5.45 -16.49
C THR A 4 11.65 3.94 -16.77
N SER A 5 12.63 3.49 -17.55
CA SER A 5 12.97 2.08 -17.72
C SER A 5 13.61 1.57 -16.43
N GLY A 6 12.79 1.25 -15.43
CA GLY A 6 13.21 0.49 -14.26
C GLY A 6 13.39 -0.99 -14.64
N VAL A 7 14.55 -1.36 -15.17
CA VAL A 7 14.97 -2.77 -15.14
C VAL A 7 15.71 -2.96 -13.83
N THR A 8 14.99 -3.31 -12.78
CA THR A 8 15.59 -3.70 -11.51
C THR A 8 15.01 -5.03 -11.05
N GLU A 9 15.93 -6.00 -11.02
CA GLU A 9 15.82 -7.42 -10.63
C GLU A 9 15.23 -8.43 -11.62
N GLU A 10 15.97 -9.52 -11.78
CA GLU A 10 15.46 -10.77 -12.36
C GLU A 10 14.28 -11.25 -11.50
N ALA A 11 13.06 -11.08 -12.00
CA ALA A 11 11.89 -11.65 -11.34
C ALA A 11 12.02 -13.18 -11.34
N VAL A 12 12.37 -13.74 -10.19
CA VAL A 12 12.49 -15.19 -9.99
C VAL A 12 11.12 -15.83 -10.18
N ALA A 13 11.04 -16.86 -11.02
CA ALA A 13 9.80 -17.59 -11.25
C ALA A 13 9.36 -18.27 -9.94
N LEU A 14 8.17 -17.92 -9.43
CA LEU A 14 7.65 -18.40 -8.15
C LEU A 14 7.14 -19.84 -8.22
N ASN A 15 6.63 -20.27 -9.39
CA ASN A 15 6.22 -21.65 -9.65
C ASN A 15 6.20 -21.90 -11.17
N ARG A 16 6.65 -23.09 -11.61
CA ARG A 16 6.61 -23.54 -13.00
C ARG A 16 5.75 -24.79 -13.11
N THR A 17 4.44 -24.61 -13.26
CA THR A 17 3.57 -25.70 -13.72
C THR A 17 3.48 -25.66 -15.25
N ARG A 18 3.15 -26.79 -15.89
CA ARG A 18 2.95 -26.82 -17.35
C ARG A 18 1.92 -25.75 -17.74
N GLY A 19 2.37 -24.73 -18.45
CA GLY A 19 1.51 -23.68 -19.01
C GLY A 19 1.27 -22.46 -18.11
N SER A 20 1.87 -22.36 -16.91
CA SER A 20 1.76 -21.14 -16.09
C SER A 20 3.11 -20.68 -15.56
N TRP A 21 3.29 -19.36 -15.54
CA TRP A 21 4.46 -18.67 -15.02
C TRP A 21 3.99 -17.61 -14.03
N ALA A 22 4.58 -17.60 -12.84
CA ALA A 22 4.33 -16.59 -11.82
C ALA A 22 5.61 -15.84 -11.52
N CYS A 23 5.53 -14.51 -11.42
CA CYS A 23 6.65 -13.62 -11.12
C CYS A 23 6.22 -12.71 -9.96
N LYS A 24 7.14 -12.38 -9.05
CA LYS A 24 6.90 -11.27 -8.14
C LYS A 24 7.09 -9.97 -8.93
N LEU A 25 6.09 -9.10 -8.95
CA LEU A 25 6.26 -7.75 -9.48
C LEU A 25 7.14 -6.95 -8.51
N PRO A 26 8.08 -6.14 -9.01
CA PRO A 26 8.80 -5.22 -8.13
C PRO A 26 7.83 -4.18 -7.58
N THR A 27 8.25 -3.47 -6.54
CA THR A 27 7.52 -2.30 -6.06
C THR A 27 7.60 -1.20 -7.12
N TRP A 28 6.46 -0.61 -7.48
CA TRP A 28 6.38 0.48 -8.46
C TRP A 28 5.85 1.76 -7.79
N PRO A 29 6.33 2.94 -8.20
CA PRO A 29 5.63 4.18 -7.90
C PRO A 29 4.29 4.23 -8.65
N LYS A 30 3.44 5.21 -8.32
CA LYS A 30 2.18 5.47 -9.05
C LYS A 30 2.49 5.56 -10.56
N ALA A 31 1.86 4.71 -11.36
CA ALA A 31 2.11 4.68 -12.79
C ALA A 31 0.89 4.21 -13.56
N GLU A 32 0.58 4.97 -14.61
CA GLU A 32 -0.47 4.65 -15.58
C GLU A 32 0.18 4.10 -16.86
N ASN A 33 -0.56 3.28 -17.60
CA ASN A 33 -0.13 2.73 -18.90
C ASN A 33 1.16 1.88 -18.83
N VAL A 34 1.37 1.14 -17.74
CA VAL A 34 2.54 0.28 -17.61
C VAL A 34 2.35 -0.96 -18.48
N THR A 35 3.41 -1.33 -19.21
CA THR A 35 3.36 -2.41 -20.21
C THR A 35 4.25 -3.57 -19.79
N LEU A 36 3.66 -4.76 -19.61
CA LEU A 36 4.37 -5.97 -19.22
C LEU A 36 4.77 -6.67 -20.50
N LYS A 37 6.06 -6.93 -20.67
CA LYS A 37 6.58 -7.67 -21.82
C LYS A 37 7.35 -8.87 -21.34
N PHE A 38 6.97 -10.04 -21.83
CA PHE A 38 7.69 -11.28 -21.55
C PHE A 38 8.80 -11.47 -22.56
N ARG A 39 10.00 -11.80 -22.06
CA ARG A 39 11.14 -12.24 -22.87
C ARG A 39 11.50 -13.68 -22.55
N ILE A 40 11.82 -14.48 -23.57
CA ILE A 40 12.37 -15.83 -23.41
C ILE A 40 13.86 -15.82 -23.79
N GLY A 41 14.68 -16.50 -22.99
CA GLY A 41 16.11 -16.70 -23.23
C GLY A 41 17.02 -16.00 -22.21
N LEU A 42 18.31 -16.35 -22.24
CA LEU A 42 19.36 -15.64 -21.49
C LEU A 42 19.92 -14.50 -22.37
N GLY A 43 20.26 -13.36 -21.77
CA GLY A 43 20.76 -12.19 -22.51
C GLY A 43 19.65 -11.36 -23.19
N PRO A 44 19.87 -10.77 -24.38
CA PRO A 44 18.88 -9.87 -24.99
C PRO A 44 17.54 -10.56 -25.30
N GLY A 45 17.52 -11.91 -25.37
CA GLY A 45 16.30 -12.72 -25.48
C GLY A 45 15.42 -12.38 -26.68
N THR A 46 14.24 -12.99 -26.73
CA THR A 46 13.19 -12.64 -27.70
C THR A 46 11.92 -12.27 -26.95
N PHE A 47 11.33 -11.11 -27.28
CA PHE A 47 10.02 -10.74 -26.76
C PHE A 47 8.94 -11.64 -27.34
N LEU A 48 8.03 -12.11 -26.49
CA LEU A 48 6.85 -12.85 -26.92
C LEU A 48 5.84 -11.88 -27.55
N SER A 49 5.62 -12.01 -28.86
CA SER A 49 4.59 -11.24 -29.56
C SER A 49 3.20 -11.61 -29.03
N GLY A 50 2.37 -10.60 -28.75
CA GLY A 50 1.02 -10.80 -28.22
C GLY A 50 0.94 -11.05 -26.71
N ALA A 51 2.08 -11.19 -26.02
CA ALA A 51 2.14 -11.27 -24.55
C ALA A 51 2.38 -9.86 -23.97
N THR A 52 1.49 -8.93 -24.30
CA THR A 52 1.52 -7.56 -23.77
C THR A 52 0.26 -7.31 -22.96
N ILE A 53 0.44 -6.98 -21.69
CA ILE A 53 -0.65 -6.63 -20.78
C ILE A 53 -0.42 -5.20 -20.30
N LEU A 54 -1.47 -4.40 -20.38
CA LEU A 54 -1.52 -3.06 -19.79
C LEU A 54 -2.04 -3.17 -18.35
N PHE A 55 -1.39 -2.47 -17.44
CA PHE A 55 -1.80 -2.36 -16.04
C PHE A 55 -1.57 -0.94 -15.55
N GLU A 56 -2.30 -0.61 -14.51
CA GLU A 56 -2.25 0.64 -13.79
C GLU A 56 -1.96 0.31 -12.34
N PHE A 57 -1.04 1.06 -11.73
CA PHE A 57 -0.76 0.97 -10.31
C PHE A 57 -1.38 2.15 -9.60
N TYR A 58 -2.41 1.83 -8.83
CA TYR A 58 -3.16 2.79 -8.01
C TYR A 58 -2.66 2.78 -6.56
N GLU A 59 -3.17 3.74 -5.80
CA GLU A 59 -2.96 3.80 -4.36
C GLU A 59 -3.47 2.53 -3.68
N MET A 60 -2.61 1.92 -2.88
CA MET A 60 -2.97 0.71 -2.13
C MET A 60 -2.31 0.73 -0.76
N TRP A 61 -3.01 0.23 0.25
CA TRP A 61 -2.44 0.03 1.58
C TRP A 61 -1.95 -1.42 1.73
N ASP A 62 -0.92 -1.59 2.56
CA ASP A 62 -0.29 -2.88 2.87
C ASP A 62 -0.54 -3.25 4.34
N ARG A 63 -0.17 -2.36 5.26
CA ARG A 63 -0.25 -2.61 6.70
C ARG A 63 -0.47 -1.34 7.50
N ILE A 64 -0.84 -1.52 8.75
CA ILE A 64 -1.03 -0.45 9.72
C ILE A 64 -0.01 -0.61 10.84
N SER A 65 0.52 0.50 11.34
CA SER A 65 1.26 0.54 12.60
C SER A 65 0.85 1.75 13.45
N PHE A 66 1.32 1.80 14.70
CA PHE A 66 1.04 2.89 15.62
C PHE A 66 2.35 3.45 16.14
N SER A 67 2.42 4.78 16.33
CA SER A 67 3.59 5.41 16.94
C SER A 67 3.77 5.01 18.41
N SER A 68 2.68 4.67 19.10
CA SER A 68 2.72 4.17 20.47
C SER A 68 1.76 2.99 20.68
N THR A 69 2.25 1.99 21.42
CA THR A 69 1.47 0.85 21.89
C THR A 69 1.47 0.84 23.42
N SER A 70 0.44 0.24 24.02
CA SER A 70 0.38 0.04 25.47
C SER A 70 1.37 -1.05 25.89
N ASP A 71 2.10 -0.82 26.98
CA ASP A 71 3.18 -1.70 27.48
C ASP A 71 2.73 -3.12 27.84
N PHE A 72 1.43 -3.33 28.04
CA PHE A 72 0.90 -4.58 28.61
C PHE A 72 0.29 -5.55 27.58
N LEU A 73 -0.10 -5.08 26.39
CA LEU A 73 -0.88 -5.90 25.44
C LEU A 73 -0.54 -5.65 23.96
N ASN A 74 0.44 -4.80 23.63
CA ASN A 74 0.69 -4.34 22.25
C ASN A 74 -0.56 -3.75 21.58
N VAL A 75 -1.51 -3.24 22.38
CA VAL A 75 -2.71 -2.58 21.88
C VAL A 75 -2.36 -1.14 21.55
N PRO A 76 -2.88 -0.58 20.46
CA PRO A 76 -2.71 0.83 20.14
C PRO A 76 -3.12 1.71 21.32
N SER A 77 -2.25 2.64 21.71
CA SER A 77 -2.55 3.59 22.79
C SER A 77 -2.99 4.91 22.18
N CYS A 78 -4.12 5.48 22.61
CA CYS A 78 -4.57 6.82 22.21
C CYS A 78 -3.99 7.89 23.15
N LYS A 79 -2.69 7.78 23.46
CA LYS A 79 -2.00 8.80 24.25
C LYS A 79 -1.85 10.06 23.40
N ALA A 80 -1.52 11.18 24.05
CA ALA A 80 -1.07 12.36 23.34
C ALA A 80 0.08 11.99 22.37
N ASP A 81 0.06 12.57 21.19
CA ASP A 81 1.02 12.35 20.09
C ASP A 81 1.00 10.92 19.49
N SER A 82 -0.08 10.19 19.72
CA SER A 82 -0.30 8.90 19.07
C SER A 82 -0.73 9.08 17.63
N LEU A 83 -0.02 8.41 16.72
CA LEU A 83 -0.27 8.40 15.29
C LEU A 83 -0.63 6.98 14.83
N LEU A 84 -1.67 6.90 14.02
CA LEU A 84 -1.98 5.76 13.18
C LEU A 84 -1.22 5.92 11.86
N ASN A 85 -0.33 4.98 11.56
CA ASN A 85 0.49 4.96 10.36
C ASN A 85 -0.08 3.93 9.38
N VAL A 86 -0.52 4.38 8.21
CA VAL A 86 -0.97 3.52 7.11
C VAL A 86 0.18 3.42 6.10
N HIS A 87 0.76 2.23 6.01
CA HIS A 87 1.83 1.92 5.06
C HIS A 87 1.22 1.39 3.78
N GLY A 88 1.77 1.79 2.64
CA GLY A 88 1.25 1.40 1.34
C GLY A 88 2.14 1.84 0.21
N TYR A 89 1.53 2.07 -0.94
CA TYR A 89 2.20 2.46 -2.17
C TYR A 89 1.38 3.52 -2.91
N ALA A 90 2.09 4.35 -3.67
CA ALA A 90 1.54 5.34 -4.59
C ALA A 90 0.69 6.46 -3.94
N PHE A 91 0.77 6.69 -2.62
CA PHE A 91 -0.02 7.75 -1.98
C PHE A 91 0.29 9.15 -2.53
N ASP A 92 -0.76 9.93 -2.76
CA ASP A 92 -0.67 11.20 -3.47
C ASP A 92 -1.14 12.35 -2.57
N SER A 93 -0.25 13.30 -2.26
CA SER A 93 -0.60 14.46 -1.43
C SER A 93 -1.69 15.37 -2.00
N ALA A 94 -2.03 15.23 -3.30
CA ALA A 94 -3.16 15.93 -3.90
C ALA A 94 -4.53 15.30 -3.56
N HIS A 95 -4.54 14.07 -3.06
CA HIS A 95 -5.76 13.37 -2.63
C HIS A 95 -6.04 13.57 -1.13
N ASN A 96 -7.32 13.58 -0.78
CA ASN A 96 -7.77 13.66 0.60
C ASN A 96 -7.98 12.25 1.15
N TYR A 97 -7.14 11.83 2.10
CA TYR A 97 -7.29 10.55 2.77
C TYR A 97 -8.03 10.72 4.09
N THR A 98 -8.84 9.73 4.44
CA THR A 98 -9.59 9.70 5.71
C THR A 98 -9.34 8.36 6.40
N CYS A 99 -8.88 8.39 7.65
CA CYS A 99 -8.86 7.21 8.50
C CYS A 99 -10.21 7.08 9.21
N LEU A 100 -10.92 6.01 8.94
CA LEU A 100 -12.15 5.66 9.65
C LEU A 100 -11.83 4.64 10.76
N LEU A 101 -12.37 4.87 11.94
CA LEU A 101 -12.24 3.96 13.07
C LEU A 101 -13.63 3.60 13.56
N ASP A 102 -13.92 2.30 13.66
CA ASP A 102 -15.23 1.79 14.04
C ASP A 102 -15.22 1.35 15.51
N VAL A 103 -15.94 2.11 16.35
CA VAL A 103 -16.07 1.83 17.77
C VAL A 103 -17.36 1.04 18.02
N GLY A 104 -17.28 -0.29 17.91
CA GLY A 104 -18.42 -1.16 18.14
C GLY A 104 -19.52 -0.96 17.09
N GLN A 105 -20.77 -0.70 17.52
CA GLN A 105 -21.93 -0.57 16.62
C GLN A 105 -22.38 0.87 16.35
N GLU A 106 -21.78 1.88 16.99
CA GLU A 106 -22.44 3.19 17.12
C GLU A 106 -21.59 4.41 16.78
N THR A 107 -20.27 4.30 16.59
CA THR A 107 -19.46 5.50 16.34
C THR A 107 -18.32 5.22 15.37
N ASN A 108 -18.40 5.85 14.19
CA ASN A 108 -17.33 5.92 13.23
C ASN A 108 -16.61 7.25 13.46
N VAL A 109 -15.34 7.19 13.88
CA VAL A 109 -14.50 8.36 14.00
C VAL A 109 -13.81 8.58 12.67
N SER A 110 -13.92 9.79 12.13
CA SER A 110 -13.29 10.20 10.89
C SER A 110 -12.12 11.12 11.19
N LEU A 111 -10.90 10.66 10.92
CA LEU A 111 -9.68 11.43 11.10
C LEU A 111 -9.08 11.79 9.75
N THR A 112 -8.56 13.01 9.63
CA THR A 112 -7.85 13.43 8.43
C THR A 112 -6.53 12.69 8.31
N GLY A 113 -6.33 12.02 7.17
CA GLY A 113 -5.08 11.38 6.81
C GLY A 113 -4.15 12.35 6.10
N LYS A 114 -2.93 12.50 6.62
CA LYS A 114 -1.87 13.30 6.05
C LYS A 114 -0.86 12.39 5.35
N VAL A 115 -0.68 12.58 4.04
CA VAL A 115 0.39 11.93 3.27
C VAL A 115 1.74 12.47 3.73
N VAL A 116 2.60 11.59 4.24
CA VAL A 116 3.98 11.89 4.64
C VAL A 116 4.96 11.55 3.52
N SER A 117 4.68 10.46 2.79
CA SER A 117 5.40 10.05 1.58
C SER A 117 4.48 9.21 0.69
N GLU A 118 4.95 8.83 -0.51
CA GLU A 118 4.23 7.90 -1.40
C GLU A 118 3.95 6.51 -0.76
N GLU A 119 4.57 6.22 0.38
CA GLU A 119 4.44 4.93 1.09
C GLU A 119 3.83 5.05 2.49
N LEU A 120 3.56 6.28 2.96
CA LEU A 120 3.08 6.52 4.32
C LEU A 120 2.02 7.62 4.40
N ILE A 121 0.87 7.26 4.97
CA ILE A 121 -0.14 8.20 5.49
C ILE A 121 -0.14 8.13 7.01
N THR A 122 -0.33 9.28 7.65
CA THR A 122 -0.44 9.42 9.11
C THR A 122 -1.78 10.03 9.49
N CYS A 123 -2.41 9.49 10.53
CA CYS A 123 -3.65 9.98 11.11
C CYS A 123 -3.42 10.23 12.59
N ASP A 124 -3.70 11.45 13.04
CA ASP A 124 -3.57 11.82 14.45
C ASP A 124 -4.73 11.24 15.26
N ILE A 125 -4.43 10.28 16.13
CA ILE A 125 -5.41 9.62 16.99
C ILE A 125 -5.39 10.17 18.43
N SER A 126 -4.67 11.27 18.69
CA SER A 126 -4.51 11.85 20.03
C SER A 126 -5.81 12.40 20.60
N GLU A 127 -6.72 12.89 19.75
CA GLU A 127 -8.04 13.37 20.16
C GLU A 127 -9.04 12.23 20.40
N TRP A 128 -8.67 10.99 20.08
CA TRP A 128 -9.53 9.83 20.24
C TRP A 128 -9.55 9.41 21.71
N GLY A 129 -10.59 9.92 22.41
CA GLY A 129 -10.72 9.98 23.86
C GLY A 129 -10.26 8.76 24.67
N ALA A 130 -9.59 9.05 25.78
CA ALA A 130 -8.78 8.16 26.62
C ALA A 130 -9.44 6.90 27.25
N TYR A 131 -10.63 6.45 26.81
CA TYR A 131 -11.42 5.46 27.58
C TYR A 131 -12.21 4.41 26.78
N ARG A 132 -11.99 4.19 25.47
CA ARG A 132 -12.74 3.14 24.72
C ARG A 132 -11.87 2.29 23.81
N ALA A 133 -12.10 0.97 23.84
CA ALA A 133 -11.56 0.04 22.86
C ALA A 133 -12.34 0.16 21.54
N ALA A 134 -11.65 0.05 20.40
CA ALA A 134 -12.29 0.00 19.08
C ALA A 134 -11.60 -0.94 18.10
N PHE A 135 -12.26 -1.14 16.97
CA PHE A 135 -11.81 -1.92 15.84
C PHE A 135 -11.58 -0.99 14.64
N LEU A 136 -10.58 -1.28 13.82
CA LEU A 136 -10.24 -0.45 12.66
C LEU A 136 -10.85 -1.01 11.38
N GLY A 137 -11.64 -0.19 10.69
CA GLY A 137 -12.11 -0.43 9.33
C GLY A 137 -11.67 0.73 8.43
N ILE A 138 -10.79 0.49 7.46
CA ILE A 138 -10.41 1.51 6.47
C ILE A 138 -11.37 1.41 5.29
N ALA A 139 -12.14 2.47 5.01
CA ALA A 139 -12.83 2.60 3.74
C ALA A 139 -11.95 3.36 2.73
N ILE A 140 -11.75 2.77 1.56
CA ILE A 140 -11.16 3.44 0.40
C ILE A 140 -12.34 3.91 -0.45
N SER A 141 -12.55 5.22 -0.56
CA SER A 141 -13.57 5.83 -1.41
C SER A 141 -12.97 6.33 -2.71
#